data_AF-A0A6P5S4N9-F1
#
_entry.id   AF-A0A6P5S4N9-F1
#
_cell.length_a   1.000
_cell.length_b   1.000
_cell.length_c   1.000
_cell.angle_alpha   90.00
_cell.angle_beta   90.00
_cell.angle_gamma   90.00
#
_symmetry.space_group_name_H-M   'P 1'
#
loop_
_entity.id
_entity.type
_entity.pdbx_description
1 polymer ?
#
loop_
_entity_poly.entity_id
_entity_poly.type
_entity_poly.pdbx_seq_one_letter_code
_entity_poly.pdbx_strand_id
1 'polypeptide(L)'
;MEDLMNPSQHVDKVINRQSKEDILKNRLRLKTTIKCVRWLTYQACAFRGHDESLDSKNRGNFIEMVKHTAKFNDEVAGVVLEIQKEILNILANKVRKKIREEVGHAAFCILVDESQDTSNREQMAIVLRFVDNDGFLRERFFDIVWVEDTTASTLQKEIKKVLDLHELCIDKMRGQGYDGASNMQGAWNGLQALFLRDCPYAYYVHCFAHQLQLALVSASKEVATIWLFFSSLNSIVNVIRASPKRHTELQVAQSMNIVELLIAGERETGRGANQIGTLHRPGATQWSSHYDFVCDLIEMYDAVCIVLENIKEDGSTGSLRGEATGGYNAIRQFEFVFILHLLKEIMGLTDILYRELQHKSQDIVNAMNLVGTTKDVLGKLRLNGWETFIGKVDLFCRKHDIDMPDMNAQYKVGTGRSC
;
A
#
# COMPACT_ATOMS: atom_id res chain seq x y z
N MET A 1 -11.94 -66.50 -20.95
CA MET A 1 -13.28 -65.96 -21.27
C MET A 1 -14.19 -65.88 -20.04
N GLU A 2 -13.80 -66.48 -18.90
CA GLU A 2 -14.53 -66.36 -17.61
C GLU A 2 -14.31 -65.02 -16.89
N ASP A 3 -13.15 -64.37 -17.04
CA ASP A 3 -12.89 -63.07 -16.39
C ASP A 3 -13.75 -61.91 -16.95
N LEU A 4 -14.23 -62.03 -18.19
CA LEU A 4 -15.12 -61.04 -18.84
C LEU A 4 -16.59 -61.18 -18.42
N MET A 5 -16.95 -62.28 -17.74
CA MET A 5 -18.33 -62.57 -17.31
C MET A 5 -18.57 -62.30 -15.82
N ASN A 6 -17.56 -61.82 -15.08
CA ASN A 6 -17.70 -61.48 -13.68
C ASN A 6 -18.10 -59.99 -13.53
N PRO A 7 -19.38 -59.68 -13.23
CA PRO A 7 -19.86 -58.30 -13.18
C PRO A 7 -19.17 -57.47 -12.10
N SER A 8 -18.50 -58.11 -11.13
CA SER A 8 -17.78 -57.46 -10.02
C SER A 8 -16.39 -56.94 -10.40
N GLN A 9 -15.85 -57.35 -11.55
CA GLN A 9 -14.53 -56.96 -12.06
C GLN A 9 -14.59 -55.94 -13.21
N HIS A 10 -15.80 -55.55 -13.64
CA HIS A 10 -15.96 -54.45 -14.59
C HIS A 10 -15.34 -53.16 -14.04
N VAL A 11 -14.60 -52.46 -14.89
CA VAL A 11 -13.94 -51.18 -14.57
C VAL A 11 -14.93 -50.21 -13.94
N ASP A 12 -16.18 -50.15 -14.41
CA ASP A 12 -17.22 -49.30 -13.85
C ASP A 12 -17.60 -49.65 -12.40
N LYS A 13 -17.55 -50.94 -12.01
CA LYS A 13 -17.81 -51.40 -10.64
C LYS A 13 -16.57 -51.35 -9.74
N VAL A 14 -15.38 -51.44 -10.32
CA VAL A 14 -14.10 -51.27 -9.61
C VAL A 14 -13.84 -49.78 -9.33
N ILE A 15 -14.21 -48.87 -10.23
CA ILE A 15 -14.17 -47.41 -10.03
C ILE A 15 -15.30 -46.96 -9.07
N ASN A 16 -16.50 -47.55 -9.14
CA ASN A 16 -17.59 -47.30 -8.17
C ASN A 16 -17.45 -48.08 -6.85
N ARG A 17 -16.33 -48.76 -6.60
CA ARG A 17 -16.09 -49.53 -5.37
C ARG A 17 -15.67 -48.66 -4.18
N GLN A 18 -15.92 -47.34 -4.22
CA GLN A 18 -15.82 -46.52 -3.02
C GLN A 18 -16.99 -46.86 -2.10
N SER A 19 -16.68 -47.21 -0.86
CA SER A 19 -17.75 -47.48 0.11
C SER A 19 -18.59 -46.20 0.30
N LYS A 20 -19.87 -46.35 0.63
CA LYS A 20 -20.73 -45.21 0.99
C LYS A 20 -20.09 -44.36 2.10
N GLU A 21 -19.34 -45.01 2.98
CA GLU A 21 -18.59 -44.39 4.07
C GLU A 21 -17.44 -43.51 3.55
N ASP A 22 -16.68 -43.98 2.56
CA ASP A 22 -15.61 -43.20 1.92
C ASP A 22 -16.17 -41.96 1.22
N ILE A 23 -17.32 -42.09 0.55
CA ILE A 23 -18.01 -40.95 -0.09
C ILE A 23 -18.42 -39.92 0.95
N LEU A 24 -18.99 -40.35 2.07
CA LEU A 24 -19.39 -39.46 3.17
C LEU A 24 -18.19 -38.74 3.78
N LYS A 25 -17.11 -39.48 4.07
CA LYS A 25 -15.84 -38.92 4.57
C LYS A 25 -15.26 -37.90 3.58
N ASN A 26 -15.22 -38.22 2.29
CA ASN A 26 -14.71 -37.30 1.25
C ASN A 26 -15.57 -36.04 1.10
N ARG A 27 -16.90 -36.15 1.22
CA ARG A 27 -17.80 -34.98 1.22
C ARG A 27 -17.58 -34.10 2.45
N LEU A 28 -17.42 -34.70 3.62
CA LEU A 28 -17.15 -33.97 4.85
C LEU A 28 -15.81 -33.21 4.75
N ARG A 29 -14.76 -33.88 4.27
CA ARG A 29 -13.44 -33.30 3.97
C ARG A 29 -13.55 -32.05 3.09
N LEU A 30 -14.15 -32.19 1.91
CA LEU A 30 -14.30 -31.11 0.96
C LEU A 30 -15.12 -29.94 1.53
N LYS A 31 -16.21 -30.25 2.25
CA LYS A 31 -17.08 -29.25 2.87
C LYS A 31 -16.34 -28.45 3.94
N THR A 32 -15.52 -29.11 4.76
CA THR A 32 -14.68 -28.43 5.76
C THR A 32 -13.68 -27.51 5.09
N THR A 33 -12.94 -27.99 4.08
CA THR A 33 -11.98 -27.15 3.35
C THR A 33 -12.62 -25.93 2.72
N ILE A 34 -13.75 -26.09 2.02
CA ILE A 34 -14.48 -24.98 1.41
C ILE A 34 -14.92 -23.96 2.48
N LYS A 35 -15.42 -24.43 3.64
CA LYS A 35 -15.83 -23.54 4.74
C LYS A 35 -14.64 -22.76 5.30
N CYS A 36 -13.50 -23.41 5.50
CA CYS A 36 -12.27 -22.75 5.95
C CYS A 36 -11.80 -21.69 4.95
N VAL A 37 -11.71 -22.04 3.65
CA VAL A 37 -11.31 -21.08 2.60
C VAL A 37 -12.27 -19.89 2.57
N ARG A 38 -13.59 -20.14 2.61
CA ARG A 38 -14.60 -19.09 2.63
C ARG A 38 -14.41 -18.17 3.82
N TRP A 39 -14.23 -18.72 5.02
CA TRP A 39 -14.03 -17.91 6.23
C TRP A 39 -12.80 -17.01 6.11
N LEU A 40 -11.65 -17.55 5.69
CA LEU A 40 -10.43 -16.75 5.48
C LEU A 40 -10.65 -15.64 4.47
N THR A 41 -11.34 -15.95 3.37
CA THR A 41 -11.64 -14.99 2.30
C THR A 41 -12.56 -13.88 2.82
N TYR A 42 -13.61 -14.21 3.56
CA TYR A 42 -14.54 -13.22 4.13
C TYR A 42 -13.89 -12.33 5.18
N GLN A 43 -12.90 -12.84 5.93
CA GLN A 43 -12.16 -12.08 6.94
C GLN A 43 -10.90 -11.40 6.38
N ALA A 44 -10.62 -11.56 5.09
CA ALA A 44 -9.37 -11.11 4.45
C ALA A 44 -8.10 -11.60 5.20
N CYS A 45 -8.16 -12.78 5.81
CA CYS A 45 -7.01 -13.36 6.51
C CYS A 45 -6.05 -14.00 5.50
N ALA A 46 -4.75 -13.87 5.77
CA ALA A 46 -3.72 -14.57 5.02
C ALA A 46 -4.02 -16.07 4.98
N PHE A 47 -3.90 -16.70 3.82
CA PHE A 47 -4.24 -18.12 3.69
C PHE A 47 -3.16 -19.02 4.30
N ARG A 48 -1.89 -18.72 3.97
CA ARG A 48 -0.70 -19.50 4.36
C ARG A 48 0.04 -18.89 5.53
N GLY A 49 0.82 -19.73 6.21
CA GLY A 49 1.79 -19.31 7.22
C GLY A 49 3.16 -19.03 6.60
N HIS A 50 4.04 -18.39 7.38
CA HIS A 50 5.45 -18.26 7.02
C HIS A 50 6.16 -19.62 6.94
N ASP A 51 5.78 -20.55 7.81
CA ASP A 51 6.29 -21.92 7.85
C ASP A 51 5.14 -22.91 8.03
N GLU A 52 4.84 -23.67 6.98
CA GLU A 52 3.82 -24.73 6.97
C GLU A 52 4.42 -26.13 7.23
N SER A 53 5.69 -26.22 7.63
CA SER A 53 6.35 -27.47 8.00
C SER A 53 5.66 -28.16 9.19
N LEU A 54 5.88 -29.47 9.34
CA LEU A 54 5.25 -30.24 10.43
C LEU A 54 5.75 -29.80 11.82
N ASP A 55 6.98 -29.28 11.91
CA ASP A 55 7.61 -28.84 13.14
C ASP A 55 7.20 -27.42 13.56
N SER A 56 6.55 -26.68 12.67
CA SER A 56 6.05 -25.34 12.96
C SER A 56 4.90 -25.37 13.97
N LYS A 57 5.02 -24.53 15.01
CA LYS A 57 3.96 -24.31 16.01
C LYS A 57 2.72 -23.62 15.43
N ASN A 58 2.87 -22.89 14.31
CA ASN A 58 1.77 -22.23 13.62
C ASN A 58 1.97 -22.40 12.11
N ARG A 59 1.24 -23.36 11.54
CA ARG A 59 1.34 -23.72 10.12
C ARG A 59 0.49 -22.84 9.21
N GLY A 60 0.08 -21.67 9.68
CA GLY A 60 -0.76 -20.74 8.93
C GLY A 60 -2.25 -20.94 9.15
N ASN A 61 -3.01 -19.91 8.78
CA ASN A 61 -4.43 -19.80 9.15
C ASN A 61 -5.29 -20.92 8.55
N PHE A 62 -5.03 -21.35 7.32
CA PHE A 62 -5.81 -22.44 6.72
C PHE A 62 -5.59 -23.77 7.46
N ILE A 63 -4.34 -24.19 7.63
CA ILE A 63 -4.00 -25.46 8.28
C ILE A 63 -4.49 -25.45 9.73
N GLU A 64 -4.24 -24.37 10.47
CA GLU A 64 -4.67 -24.27 11.86
C GLU A 64 -6.20 -24.21 12.00
N MET A 65 -6.92 -23.58 11.06
CA MET A 65 -8.38 -23.58 11.11
C MET A 65 -8.98 -24.95 10.75
N VAL A 66 -8.38 -25.70 9.82
CA VAL A 66 -8.79 -27.09 9.55
C VAL A 66 -8.53 -27.96 10.78
N LYS A 67 -7.35 -27.86 11.41
CA LYS A 67 -7.03 -28.54 12.68
C LYS A 67 -7.99 -28.14 13.80
N HIS A 68 -8.34 -26.87 13.91
CA HIS A 68 -9.31 -26.40 14.89
C HIS A 68 -10.68 -27.03 14.66
N THR A 69 -11.13 -27.09 13.41
CA THR A 69 -12.40 -27.73 13.04
C THR A 69 -12.37 -29.24 13.32
N ALA A 70 -11.22 -29.88 13.11
CA ALA A 70 -10.99 -31.29 13.43
C ALA A 70 -11.17 -31.63 14.93
N LYS A 71 -10.89 -30.69 15.85
CA LYS A 71 -11.09 -30.92 17.29
C LYS A 71 -12.56 -31.16 17.67
N PHE A 72 -13.49 -30.68 16.84
CA PHE A 72 -14.93 -30.82 17.08
C PHE A 72 -15.56 -31.96 16.28
N ASN A 73 -14.77 -32.65 15.44
CA ASN A 73 -15.25 -33.75 14.62
C ASN A 73 -14.08 -34.67 14.26
N ASP A 74 -14.01 -35.84 14.89
CA ASP A 74 -12.93 -36.82 14.71
C ASP A 74 -12.84 -37.34 13.26
N GLU A 75 -13.94 -37.30 12.49
CA GLU A 75 -13.93 -37.63 11.05
C GLU A 75 -13.22 -36.56 10.20
N VAL A 76 -13.06 -35.35 10.74
CA VAL A 76 -12.29 -34.24 10.17
C VAL A 76 -10.82 -34.28 10.64
N ALA A 77 -10.47 -35.05 11.68
CA ALA A 77 -9.10 -35.14 12.18
C ALA A 77 -8.11 -35.81 11.20
N GLY A 78 -8.59 -36.66 10.30
CA GLY A 78 -7.79 -37.27 9.23
C GLY A 78 -7.58 -36.39 7.99
N VAL A 79 -7.79 -35.08 8.07
CA VAL A 79 -7.99 -34.21 6.90
C VAL A 79 -6.95 -33.11 6.86
N VAL A 80 -5.74 -33.43 6.39
CA VAL A 80 -4.86 -32.42 5.79
C VAL A 80 -4.81 -32.73 4.31
N LEU A 81 -5.61 -31.98 3.55
CA LEU A 81 -5.69 -32.15 2.11
C LEU A 81 -4.53 -31.39 1.44
N GLU A 82 -3.82 -32.07 0.53
CA GLU A 82 -2.86 -31.47 -0.41
C GLU A 82 -3.55 -30.75 -1.59
N ILE A 83 -4.87 -30.92 -1.75
CA ILE A 83 -5.69 -30.33 -2.85
C ILE A 83 -6.10 -28.87 -2.64
N GLN A 84 -5.47 -28.15 -1.70
CA GLN A 84 -5.83 -26.76 -1.37
C GLN A 84 -5.72 -25.83 -2.58
N LYS A 85 -4.66 -26.00 -3.38
CA LYS A 85 -4.42 -25.20 -4.59
C LYS A 85 -5.52 -25.41 -5.63
N GLU A 86 -5.96 -26.66 -5.80
CA GLU A 86 -7.05 -26.99 -6.73
C GLU A 86 -8.37 -26.37 -6.28
N ILE A 87 -8.70 -26.48 -4.98
CA ILE A 87 -9.92 -25.88 -4.42
C ILE A 87 -9.89 -24.36 -4.53
N LEU A 88 -8.74 -23.73 -4.26
CA LEU A 88 -8.55 -22.29 -4.44
C LEU A 88 -8.76 -21.89 -5.90
N ASN A 89 -8.20 -22.65 -6.85
CA ASN A 89 -8.38 -22.39 -8.27
C ASN A 89 -9.85 -22.53 -8.69
N ILE A 90 -10.56 -23.56 -8.22
CA ILE A 90 -12.00 -23.74 -8.48
C ILE A 90 -12.82 -22.57 -7.91
N LEU A 91 -12.52 -22.13 -6.69
CA LEU A 91 -13.21 -21.01 -6.05
C LEU A 91 -12.92 -19.69 -6.76
N ALA A 92 -11.67 -19.42 -7.13
CA ALA A 92 -11.28 -18.26 -7.92
C ALA A 92 -12.02 -18.24 -9.27
N ASN A 93 -12.06 -19.37 -9.98
CA ASN A 93 -12.80 -19.47 -11.24
C ASN A 93 -14.31 -19.27 -11.06
N LYS A 94 -14.91 -19.74 -9.95
CA LYS A 94 -16.32 -19.44 -9.63
C LYS A 94 -16.54 -17.94 -9.37
N VAL A 95 -15.62 -17.27 -8.69
CA VAL A 95 -15.69 -15.81 -8.47
C VAL A 95 -15.54 -15.05 -9.78
N ARG A 96 -14.55 -15.39 -10.62
CA ARG A 96 -14.36 -14.76 -11.95
C ARG A 96 -15.57 -14.98 -12.84
N LYS A 97 -16.15 -16.20 -12.86
CA LYS A 97 -17.40 -16.48 -13.58
C LYS A 97 -18.55 -15.59 -13.06
N LYS A 98 -18.67 -15.42 -11.74
CA LYS A 98 -19.70 -14.55 -11.18
C LYS A 98 -19.50 -13.08 -11.56
N ILE A 99 -18.25 -12.59 -11.55
CA ILE A 99 -17.91 -11.25 -12.03
C ILE A 99 -18.27 -11.11 -13.51
N ARG A 100 -17.94 -12.11 -14.35
CA ARG A 100 -18.30 -12.12 -15.76
C ARG A 100 -19.82 -12.06 -15.99
N GLU A 101 -20.59 -12.79 -15.18
CA GLU A 101 -22.05 -12.73 -15.18
C GLU A 101 -22.57 -11.35 -14.74
N GLU A 102 -21.94 -10.70 -13.75
CA GLU A 102 -22.25 -9.32 -13.33
C GLU A 102 -22.00 -8.31 -14.45
N VAL A 103 -20.91 -8.47 -15.22
CA VAL A 103 -20.62 -7.64 -16.40
C VAL A 103 -21.67 -7.87 -17.50
N GLY A 104 -22.10 -9.11 -17.71
CA GLY A 104 -23.14 -9.46 -18.68
C GLY A 104 -22.79 -9.02 -20.12
N HIS A 105 -23.63 -8.17 -20.71
CA HIS A 105 -23.38 -7.57 -22.04
C HIS A 105 -22.96 -6.10 -21.97
N ALA A 106 -22.77 -5.57 -20.77
CA ALA A 106 -22.40 -4.19 -20.55
C ALA A 106 -20.98 -3.90 -21.09
N ALA A 107 -20.74 -2.63 -21.34
CA ALA A 107 -19.38 -2.15 -21.55
C ALA A 107 -18.60 -2.17 -20.23
N PHE A 108 -17.28 -2.31 -20.33
CA PHE A 108 -16.39 -2.30 -19.18
C PHE A 108 -15.12 -1.51 -19.47
N CYS A 109 -14.44 -1.12 -18.40
CA CYS A 109 -13.09 -0.56 -18.43
C CYS A 109 -12.16 -1.51 -17.68
N ILE A 110 -10.88 -1.46 -18.03
CA ILE A 110 -9.82 -2.16 -17.28
C ILE A 110 -8.97 -1.14 -16.53
N LEU A 111 -8.66 -1.44 -15.28
CA LEU A 111 -7.60 -0.79 -14.53
C LEU A 111 -6.49 -1.81 -14.34
N VAL A 112 -5.26 -1.45 -14.69
CA VAL A 112 -4.12 -2.35 -14.61
C VAL A 112 -2.97 -1.66 -13.89
N ASP A 113 -2.36 -2.39 -12.98
CA ASP A 113 -1.22 -1.94 -12.19
C ASP A 113 -0.12 -3.02 -12.19
N GLU A 114 1.12 -2.58 -12.32
CA GLU A 114 2.31 -3.42 -12.37
C GLU A 114 3.01 -3.38 -11.01
N SER A 115 3.44 -4.54 -10.53
CA SER A 115 4.19 -4.64 -9.28
C SER A 115 5.17 -5.80 -9.32
N GLN A 116 6.22 -5.68 -8.52
CA GLN A 116 7.21 -6.73 -8.36
C GLN A 116 6.96 -7.51 -7.07
N ASP A 117 6.95 -8.84 -7.14
CA ASP A 117 6.80 -9.69 -5.97
C ASP A 117 8.09 -9.83 -5.14
N THR A 118 8.00 -10.48 -3.98
CA THR A 118 9.15 -10.68 -3.07
C THR A 118 10.27 -11.55 -3.66
N SER A 119 10.02 -12.24 -4.77
CA SER A 119 11.00 -13.02 -5.52
C SER A 119 11.51 -12.28 -6.76
N ASN A 120 11.29 -10.96 -6.81
CA ASN A 120 11.66 -10.06 -7.91
C ASN A 120 10.99 -10.40 -9.25
N ARG A 121 9.81 -11.04 -9.24
CA ARG A 121 9.07 -11.33 -10.45
C ARG A 121 8.00 -10.28 -10.70
N GLU A 122 7.91 -9.84 -11.95
CA GLU A 122 6.90 -8.89 -12.39
C GLU A 122 5.52 -9.54 -12.41
N GLN A 123 4.53 -8.82 -11.89
CA GLN A 123 3.13 -9.23 -11.86
C GLN A 123 2.24 -8.04 -12.21
N MET A 124 1.09 -8.35 -12.78
CA MET A 124 0.12 -7.38 -13.26
C MET A 124 -1.25 -7.69 -12.68
N ALA A 125 -1.81 -6.74 -11.93
CA ALA A 125 -3.15 -6.83 -11.41
C ALA A 125 -4.15 -6.29 -12.45
N ILE A 126 -5.25 -7.01 -12.67
CA ILE A 126 -6.34 -6.59 -13.56
C ILE A 126 -7.60 -6.39 -12.73
N VAL A 127 -8.16 -5.19 -12.82
CA VAL A 127 -9.44 -4.83 -12.20
C VAL A 127 -10.41 -4.44 -13.31
N LEU A 128 -11.63 -4.97 -13.24
CA LEU A 128 -12.73 -4.56 -14.13
C LEU A 128 -13.56 -3.48 -13.45
N ARG A 129 -13.84 -2.40 -14.19
CA ARG A 129 -14.75 -1.34 -13.78
C ARG A 129 -15.92 -1.25 -14.75
N PHE A 130 -17.15 -1.43 -14.27
CA PHE A 130 -18.34 -1.49 -15.11
C PHE A 130 -19.58 -1.04 -14.34
N VAL A 131 -20.68 -0.77 -15.05
CA VAL A 131 -21.98 -0.47 -14.44
C VAL A 131 -22.79 -1.76 -14.43
N ASP A 132 -23.29 -2.17 -13.26
CA ASP A 132 -24.13 -3.35 -13.14
C ASP A 132 -25.56 -3.10 -13.64
N ASN A 133 -26.38 -4.15 -13.63
CA ASN A 133 -27.77 -4.08 -14.10
C ASN A 133 -28.66 -3.15 -13.23
N ASP A 134 -28.23 -2.84 -12.01
CA ASP A 134 -28.92 -1.94 -11.10
C ASP A 134 -28.47 -0.47 -11.30
N GLY A 135 -27.55 -0.22 -12.24
CA GLY A 135 -27.01 1.11 -12.54
C GLY A 135 -25.88 1.56 -11.60
N PHE A 136 -25.36 0.67 -10.75
CA PHE A 136 -24.26 0.99 -9.84
C PHE A 136 -22.91 0.70 -10.46
N LEU A 137 -21.99 1.63 -10.25
CA LEU A 137 -20.59 1.43 -10.59
C LEU A 137 -19.98 0.32 -9.71
N ARG A 138 -19.39 -0.68 -10.36
CA ARG A 138 -18.69 -1.79 -9.71
C ARG A 138 -17.23 -1.80 -10.14
N GLU A 139 -16.36 -2.03 -9.17
CA GLU A 139 -14.96 -2.37 -9.38
C GLU A 139 -14.69 -3.75 -8.79
N ARG A 140 -14.21 -4.67 -9.63
CA ARG A 140 -13.95 -6.05 -9.28
C ARG A 140 -12.51 -6.39 -9.62
N PHE A 141 -11.72 -6.72 -8.60
CA PHE A 141 -10.45 -7.42 -8.81
C PHE A 141 -10.73 -8.70 -9.58
N PHE A 142 -10.01 -8.90 -10.69
CA PHE A 142 -10.31 -9.96 -11.64
C PHE A 142 -9.20 -11.00 -11.71
N ASP A 143 -7.97 -10.55 -11.86
CA ASP A 143 -6.83 -11.46 -11.86
C ASP A 143 -5.52 -10.79 -11.44
N ILE A 144 -4.55 -11.61 -11.07
CA ILE A 144 -3.14 -11.24 -10.95
C ILE A 144 -2.33 -12.19 -11.82
N VAL A 145 -1.61 -11.62 -12.79
CA VAL A 145 -0.92 -12.37 -13.84
C VAL A 145 0.56 -12.18 -13.68
N TRP A 146 1.31 -13.29 -13.62
CA TRP A 146 2.75 -13.23 -13.77
C TRP A 146 3.11 -12.89 -15.21
N VAL A 147 4.02 -11.93 -15.40
CA VAL A 147 4.52 -11.53 -16.71
C VAL A 147 6.04 -11.71 -16.74
N GLU A 148 6.57 -12.08 -17.91
CA GLU A 148 8.01 -12.28 -18.09
C GLU A 148 8.78 -10.95 -18.10
N ASP A 149 8.16 -9.90 -18.63
CA ASP A 149 8.63 -8.53 -18.64
C ASP A 149 7.44 -7.54 -18.63
N THR A 150 7.74 -6.27 -18.42
CA THR A 150 6.77 -5.16 -18.42
C THR A 150 6.70 -4.44 -19.77
N THR A 151 7.06 -5.10 -20.87
CA THR A 151 6.91 -4.49 -22.20
C THR A 151 5.44 -4.41 -22.58
N ALA A 152 5.05 -3.34 -23.28
CA ALA A 152 3.67 -3.11 -23.70
C ALA A 152 3.06 -4.31 -24.46
N SER A 153 3.85 -4.99 -25.29
CA SER A 153 3.41 -6.16 -26.05
C SER A 153 3.10 -7.37 -25.17
N THR A 154 3.96 -7.63 -24.18
CA THR A 154 3.77 -8.75 -23.23
C THR A 154 2.54 -8.52 -22.38
N LEU A 155 2.41 -7.30 -21.83
CA LEU A 155 1.26 -6.90 -21.03
C LEU A 155 -0.04 -7.02 -21.83
N GLN A 156 -0.06 -6.49 -23.07
CA GLN A 156 -1.23 -6.59 -23.93
C GLN A 156 -1.62 -8.04 -24.18
N LYS A 157 -0.65 -8.89 -24.54
CA LYS A 157 -0.88 -10.30 -24.85
C LYS A 157 -1.50 -11.03 -23.64
N GLU A 158 -0.95 -10.82 -22.45
CA GLU A 158 -1.45 -11.48 -21.24
C GLU A 158 -2.82 -10.94 -20.80
N ILE A 159 -3.08 -9.63 -20.94
CA ILE A 159 -4.43 -9.07 -20.71
C ILE A 159 -5.44 -9.70 -21.68
N LYS A 160 -5.13 -9.72 -22.99
CA LYS A 160 -6.02 -10.31 -24.01
C LYS A 160 -6.32 -11.77 -23.68
N LYS A 161 -5.30 -12.54 -23.33
CA LYS A 161 -5.45 -13.95 -22.93
C LYS A 161 -6.38 -14.12 -21.72
N VAL A 162 -6.29 -13.26 -20.71
CA VAL A 162 -7.20 -13.28 -19.55
C VAL A 162 -8.63 -12.92 -19.94
N LEU A 163 -8.80 -11.88 -20.77
CA LEU A 163 -10.12 -11.47 -21.26
C LEU A 163 -10.78 -12.58 -22.11
N ASP A 164 -10.04 -13.17 -23.05
CA ASP A 164 -10.51 -14.25 -23.92
C ASP A 164 -10.87 -15.51 -23.12
N LEU A 165 -10.03 -15.91 -22.16
CA LEU A 165 -10.27 -17.06 -21.28
C LEU A 165 -11.60 -16.96 -20.52
N HIS A 166 -12.02 -15.74 -20.21
CA HIS A 166 -13.24 -15.45 -19.46
C HIS A 166 -14.35 -14.82 -20.31
N GLU A 167 -14.25 -14.95 -21.63
CA GLU A 167 -15.29 -14.52 -22.58
C GLU A 167 -15.64 -13.02 -22.47
N LEU A 168 -14.66 -12.18 -22.11
CA LEU A 168 -14.78 -10.72 -22.09
C LEU A 168 -14.31 -10.16 -23.43
N CYS A 169 -15.26 -9.77 -24.27
CA CYS A 169 -14.94 -9.25 -25.60
C CYS A 169 -14.29 -7.86 -25.53
N ILE A 170 -13.11 -7.72 -26.13
CA ILE A 170 -12.34 -6.46 -26.20
C ILE A 170 -13.15 -5.33 -26.87
N ASP A 171 -14.03 -5.63 -27.82
CA ASP A 171 -14.88 -4.64 -28.49
C ASP A 171 -15.88 -3.95 -27.55
N LYS A 172 -16.12 -4.54 -26.36
CA LYS A 172 -16.95 -3.96 -25.29
C LYS A 172 -16.15 -3.09 -24.32
N MET A 173 -14.83 -3.03 -24.45
CA MET A 173 -13.99 -2.17 -23.64
C MET A 173 -14.24 -0.69 -23.99
N ARG A 174 -14.36 0.18 -22.99
CA ARG A 174 -14.59 1.62 -23.15
C ARG A 174 -13.59 2.51 -22.43
N GLY A 175 -12.69 1.91 -21.66
CA GLY A 175 -11.63 2.64 -20.99
C GLY A 175 -10.51 1.74 -20.53
N GLN A 176 -9.34 2.33 -20.43
CA GLN A 176 -8.12 1.70 -19.94
C GLN A 176 -7.40 2.68 -19.00
N GLY A 177 -7.24 2.30 -17.74
CA GLY A 177 -6.67 3.15 -16.69
C GLY A 177 -5.40 2.55 -16.13
N TYR A 178 -4.26 3.18 -16.43
CA TYR A 178 -2.93 2.73 -16.00
C TYR A 178 -2.08 3.93 -15.55
N ASP A 179 -0.88 3.66 -15.03
CA ASP A 179 0.09 4.69 -14.71
C ASP A 179 0.70 5.37 -15.96
N GLY A 180 1.62 6.30 -15.71
CA GLY A 180 2.34 7.05 -16.74
C GLY A 180 3.65 6.41 -17.18
N ALA A 181 3.92 5.14 -16.88
CA ALA A 181 5.15 4.51 -17.32
C ALA A 181 5.23 4.52 -18.86
N SER A 182 6.45 4.63 -19.42
CA SER A 182 6.63 4.75 -20.87
C SER A 182 6.01 3.58 -21.65
N ASN A 183 6.07 2.37 -21.09
CA ASN A 183 5.44 1.16 -21.63
C ASN A 183 3.91 1.22 -21.56
N MET A 184 3.32 2.01 -20.66
CA MET A 184 1.87 2.20 -20.56
C MET A 184 1.38 3.34 -21.45
N GLN A 185 1.93 4.54 -21.25
CA GLN A 185 1.43 5.78 -21.86
C GLN A 185 1.95 6.05 -23.29
N GLY A 186 2.95 5.31 -23.76
CA GLY A 186 3.61 5.56 -25.04
C GLY A 186 2.64 5.67 -26.23
N ALA A 187 2.74 6.76 -27.00
CA ALA A 187 1.80 7.08 -28.08
C ALA A 187 1.82 6.12 -29.28
N TRP A 188 2.93 5.40 -29.47
CA TRP A 188 3.13 4.51 -30.62
C TRP A 188 3.20 3.04 -30.23
N ASN A 189 3.96 2.73 -29.19
CA ASN A 189 4.24 1.37 -28.74
C ASN A 189 3.89 1.15 -27.27
N GLY A 190 3.23 2.10 -26.62
CA GLY A 190 2.71 1.91 -25.26
C GLY A 190 1.43 1.09 -25.27
N LEU A 191 1.12 0.46 -24.14
CA LEU A 191 -0.05 -0.39 -23.95
C LEU A 191 -1.33 0.33 -24.39
N GLN A 192 -1.45 1.63 -24.08
CA GLN A 192 -2.60 2.42 -24.46
C GLN A 192 -2.79 2.51 -25.98
N ALA A 193 -1.71 2.75 -26.73
CA ALA A 193 -1.74 2.82 -28.18
C ALA A 193 -2.04 1.45 -28.81
N LEU A 194 -1.52 0.37 -28.21
CA LEU A 194 -1.79 -0.99 -28.68
C LEU A 194 -3.27 -1.35 -28.53
N PHE A 195 -3.89 -1.07 -27.38
CA PHE A 195 -5.33 -1.33 -27.20
C PHE A 195 -6.21 -0.39 -28.01
N LEU A 196 -5.82 0.85 -28.25
CA LEU A 196 -6.57 1.76 -29.13
C LEU A 196 -6.60 1.27 -30.59
N ARG A 197 -5.57 0.53 -31.04
CA ARG A 197 -5.57 -0.12 -32.37
C ARG A 197 -6.60 -1.24 -32.45
N ASP A 198 -6.76 -2.02 -31.38
CA ASP A 198 -7.72 -3.13 -31.34
C ASP A 198 -9.15 -2.65 -31.05
N CYS A 199 -9.31 -1.68 -30.15
CA CYS A 199 -10.58 -1.11 -29.73
C CYS A 199 -10.47 0.43 -29.64
N PRO A 200 -10.84 1.15 -30.71
CA PRO A 200 -10.73 2.61 -30.77
C PRO A 200 -11.54 3.37 -29.71
N TYR A 201 -12.50 2.70 -29.08
CA TYR A 201 -13.37 3.26 -28.04
C TYR A 201 -12.80 3.08 -26.62
N ALA A 202 -11.68 2.38 -26.45
CA ALA A 202 -11.06 2.16 -25.16
C ALA A 202 -10.15 3.33 -24.76
N TYR A 203 -10.76 4.42 -24.30
CA TYR A 203 -10.05 5.65 -23.97
C TYR A 203 -9.06 5.45 -22.82
N TYR A 204 -7.83 5.94 -23.02
CA TYR A 204 -6.81 5.92 -21.99
C TYR A 204 -7.00 7.04 -20.98
N VAL A 205 -6.92 6.67 -19.70
CA VAL A 205 -6.92 7.58 -18.57
C VAL A 205 -5.64 7.35 -17.78
N HIS A 206 -4.76 8.33 -17.78
CA HIS A 206 -3.58 8.34 -16.90
C HIS A 206 -4.06 8.46 -15.45
N CYS A 207 -3.64 7.54 -14.58
CA CYS A 207 -3.89 7.59 -13.14
C CYS A 207 -3.63 8.98 -12.54
N PHE A 208 -4.69 9.67 -12.10
CA PHE A 208 -4.58 11.02 -11.52
C PHE A 208 -3.78 11.06 -10.22
N ALA A 209 -3.86 10.01 -9.40
CA ALA A 209 -3.05 9.90 -8.20
C ALA A 209 -1.55 9.86 -8.54
N HIS A 210 -1.18 9.12 -9.59
CA HIS A 210 0.19 9.09 -10.11
C HIS A 210 0.60 10.43 -10.76
N GLN A 211 -0.29 11.11 -11.48
CA GLN A 211 0.00 12.45 -12.01
C GLN A 211 0.26 13.48 -10.92
N LEU A 212 -0.56 13.48 -9.86
CA LEU A 212 -0.37 14.33 -8.70
C LEU A 212 0.99 14.05 -8.05
N GLN A 213 1.31 12.77 -7.84
CA GLN A 213 2.60 12.32 -7.32
C GLN A 213 3.77 12.89 -8.13
N LEU A 214 3.75 12.73 -9.45
CA LEU A 214 4.80 13.22 -10.35
C LEU A 214 4.95 14.74 -10.27
N ALA A 215 3.83 15.48 -10.25
CA ALA A 215 3.84 16.92 -10.16
C ALA A 215 4.47 17.42 -8.84
N LEU A 216 4.12 16.79 -7.72
CA LEU A 216 4.65 17.16 -6.40
C LEU A 216 6.15 16.86 -6.28
N VAL A 217 6.57 15.66 -6.69
CA VAL A 217 7.99 15.27 -6.69
C VAL A 217 8.81 16.17 -7.62
N SER A 218 8.29 16.50 -8.81
CA SER A 218 8.97 17.40 -9.73
C SER A 218 9.10 18.80 -9.13
N ALA A 219 8.03 19.34 -8.55
CA ALA A 219 8.05 20.66 -7.93
C ALA A 219 9.03 20.73 -6.74
N SER A 220 9.13 19.67 -5.93
CA SER A 220 10.03 19.65 -4.78
C SER A 220 11.51 19.53 -5.16
N LYS A 221 11.82 18.80 -6.23
CA LYS A 221 13.21 18.60 -6.69
C LYS A 221 13.86 19.90 -7.17
N GLU A 222 13.07 20.84 -7.67
CA GLU A 222 13.55 22.16 -8.11
C GLU A 222 13.85 23.11 -6.95
N VAL A 223 13.52 22.74 -5.70
CA VAL A 223 13.76 23.56 -4.51
C VAL A 223 14.90 22.97 -3.70
N ALA A 224 16.11 23.54 -3.85
CA ALA A 224 17.33 23.07 -3.18
C ALA A 224 17.18 22.91 -1.66
N THR A 225 16.49 23.83 -1.00
CA THR A 225 16.22 23.80 0.43
C THR A 225 15.37 22.59 0.85
N ILE A 226 14.36 22.20 0.05
CA ILE A 226 13.55 20.99 0.30
C ILE A 226 14.41 19.74 0.09
N TRP A 227 15.26 19.73 -0.93
CA TRP A 227 16.20 18.62 -1.15
C TRP A 227 17.16 18.45 0.04
N LEU A 228 17.75 19.54 0.53
CA LEU A 228 18.63 19.54 1.70
C LEU A 228 17.91 19.01 2.95
N PHE A 229 16.67 19.44 3.18
CA PHE A 229 15.83 18.92 4.25
C PHE A 229 15.68 17.40 4.17
N PHE A 230 15.26 16.85 3.02
CA PHE A 230 15.10 15.40 2.86
C PHE A 230 16.43 14.64 2.94
N SER A 231 17.53 15.25 2.51
CA SER A 231 18.87 14.68 2.67
C SER A 231 19.25 14.56 4.15
N SER A 232 19.10 15.63 4.93
CA SER A 232 19.35 15.63 6.37
C SER A 232 18.46 14.63 7.11
N LEU A 233 17.18 14.61 6.73
CA LEU A 233 16.20 13.72 7.32
C LEU A 233 16.50 12.25 7.04
N ASN A 234 16.89 11.90 5.81
CA ASN A 234 17.34 10.54 5.48
C ASN A 234 18.56 10.12 6.32
N SER A 235 19.52 11.02 6.53
CA SER A 235 20.68 10.76 7.39
C SER A 235 20.28 10.46 8.83
N ILE A 236 19.36 11.26 9.40
CA ILE A 236 18.82 11.03 10.76
C ILE A 236 18.17 9.65 10.86
N VAL A 237 17.33 9.28 9.89
CA VAL A 237 16.66 7.97 9.87
C VAL A 237 17.66 6.83 9.75
N ASN A 238 18.69 7.00 8.92
CA ASN A 238 19.74 5.99 8.75
C ASN A 238 20.50 5.75 10.05
N VAL A 239 20.84 6.82 10.79
CA VAL A 239 21.46 6.71 12.11
C VAL A 239 20.55 5.99 13.08
N ILE A 240 19.26 6.30 13.14
CA ILE A 240 18.34 5.69 14.10
C ILE A 240 18.06 4.21 13.77
N ARG A 241 17.88 3.90 12.48
CA ARG A 241 17.47 2.55 12.03
C ARG A 241 18.60 1.56 11.82
N ALA A 242 19.85 2.01 11.79
CA ALA A 242 20.97 1.12 11.50
C ALA A 242 21.26 0.08 12.61
N SER A 243 20.51 0.06 13.72
CA SER A 243 20.54 -1.06 14.67
C SER A 243 19.18 -1.26 15.35
N PRO A 244 18.74 -2.52 15.56
CA PRO A 244 17.56 -2.82 16.36
C PRO A 244 17.60 -2.18 17.76
N LYS A 245 18.79 -2.07 18.36
CA LYS A 245 18.96 -1.44 19.68
C LYS A 245 18.52 0.02 19.67
N ARG A 246 18.96 0.80 18.69
CA ARG A 246 18.59 2.22 18.52
C ARG A 246 17.11 2.40 18.22
N HIS A 247 16.52 1.45 17.51
CA HIS A 247 15.08 1.41 17.29
C HIS A 247 14.31 1.20 18.59
N THR A 248 14.75 0.28 19.45
CA THR A 248 14.18 0.10 20.80
C THR A 248 14.35 1.35 21.65
N GLU A 249 15.52 1.99 21.63
CA GLU A 249 15.76 3.25 22.37
C GLU A 249 14.79 4.35 21.95
N LEU A 250 14.51 4.49 20.65
CA LEU A 250 13.51 5.42 20.14
C LEU A 250 12.11 5.12 20.68
N GLN A 251 11.69 3.85 20.66
CA GLN A 251 10.37 3.44 21.17
C GLN A 251 10.23 3.69 22.67
N VAL A 252 11.30 3.47 23.45
CA VAL A 252 11.34 3.77 24.88
C VAL A 252 11.24 5.27 25.12
N ALA A 253 12.05 6.08 24.43
CA ALA A 253 12.02 7.54 24.55
C ALA A 253 10.65 8.12 24.16
N GLN A 254 10.04 7.61 23.08
CA GLN A 254 8.69 8.00 22.68
C GLN A 254 7.65 7.64 23.75
N SER A 255 7.75 6.44 24.33
CA SER A 255 6.84 6.01 25.39
C SER A 255 6.92 6.91 26.62
N MET A 256 8.13 7.32 27.01
CA MET A 256 8.36 8.23 28.14
C MET A 256 7.78 9.60 27.86
N ASN A 257 8.03 10.17 26.69
CA ASN A 257 7.48 11.47 26.29
C ASN A 257 5.94 11.45 26.27
N ILE A 258 5.33 10.40 25.74
CA ILE A 258 3.87 10.22 25.76
C ILE A 258 3.34 10.24 27.20
N VAL A 259 4.00 9.55 28.12
CA VAL A 259 3.60 9.53 29.54
C VAL A 259 3.72 10.93 30.16
N GLU A 260 4.80 11.66 29.87
CA GLU A 260 4.99 13.03 30.36
C GLU A 260 3.90 13.98 29.83
N LEU A 261 3.56 13.90 28.54
CA LEU A 261 2.50 14.70 27.94
C LEU A 261 1.11 14.36 28.50
N LEU A 262 0.86 13.08 28.82
CA LEU A 262 -0.37 12.65 29.50
C LEU A 262 -0.46 13.22 30.92
N ILE A 263 0.65 13.21 31.67
CA ILE A 263 0.73 13.78 33.02
C ILE A 263 0.53 15.30 32.97
N ALA A 264 1.09 15.97 31.97
CA ALA A 264 0.95 17.41 31.75
C ALA A 264 -0.45 17.83 31.25
N GLY A 265 -1.32 16.86 30.88
CA GLY A 265 -2.63 17.13 30.30
C GLY A 265 -2.58 17.64 28.86
N GLU A 266 -1.43 17.55 28.19
CA GLU A 266 -1.24 17.94 26.78
C GLU A 266 -1.74 16.85 25.80
N ARG A 267 -2.04 15.65 26.29
CA ARG A 267 -2.64 14.55 25.52
C ARG A 267 -3.79 13.90 26.28
N GLU A 268 -4.79 13.44 25.53
CA GLU A 268 -5.92 12.67 26.06
C GLU A 268 -5.68 11.16 25.90
N THR A 269 -6.37 10.37 26.74
CA THR A 269 -6.39 8.90 26.61
C THR A 269 -7.59 8.46 25.78
N GLY A 270 -7.39 7.46 24.91
CA GLY A 270 -8.44 6.97 24.01
C GLY A 270 -8.06 5.65 23.36
N ARG A 271 -9.06 4.91 22.87
CA ARG A 271 -8.83 3.60 22.23
C ARG A 271 -8.06 3.81 20.92
N GLY A 272 -6.82 3.31 20.90
CA GLY A 272 -5.91 3.49 19.76
C GLY A 272 -5.15 4.82 19.74
N ALA A 273 -5.32 5.68 20.76
CA ALA A 273 -4.49 6.87 20.95
C ALA A 273 -3.13 6.50 21.56
N ASN A 274 -2.11 7.35 21.34
CA ASN A 274 -0.79 7.23 21.97
C ASN A 274 -0.06 5.91 21.65
N GLN A 275 -0.27 5.36 20.45
CA GLN A 275 0.47 4.18 20.01
C GLN A 275 1.95 4.51 19.83
N ILE A 276 2.80 3.58 20.23
CA ILE A 276 4.23 3.66 19.99
C ILE A 276 4.43 3.48 18.48
N GLY A 277 4.95 4.51 17.84
CA GLY A 277 5.19 4.57 16.41
C GLY A 277 6.59 4.07 16.04
N THR A 278 6.85 4.04 14.74
CA THR A 278 8.19 3.77 14.22
C THR A 278 8.51 4.76 13.14
N LEU A 279 9.73 5.30 13.17
CA LEU A 279 10.17 6.19 12.11
C LEU A 279 10.39 5.39 10.81
N HIS A 280 9.43 5.46 9.88
CA HIS A 280 9.51 4.75 8.61
C HIS A 280 10.52 5.42 7.67
N ARG A 281 11.09 4.65 6.73
CA ARG A 281 11.80 5.26 5.59
C ARG A 281 10.71 5.56 4.58
N PRO A 282 10.63 6.79 4.06
CA PRO A 282 9.70 7.05 2.98
C PRO A 282 10.04 6.13 1.81
N GLY A 283 9.01 5.54 1.19
CA GLY A 283 9.18 4.80 -0.04
C GLY A 283 9.62 5.78 -1.12
N ALA A 284 10.66 5.44 -1.90
CA ALA A 284 11.24 6.31 -2.92
C ALA A 284 10.23 6.79 -3.99
N THR A 285 9.05 6.15 -4.06
CA THR A 285 8.06 6.30 -5.13
C THR A 285 6.71 6.90 -4.69
N GLN A 286 6.45 7.14 -3.40
CA GLN A 286 5.10 7.55 -2.95
C GLN A 286 5.10 8.71 -1.94
N TRP A 287 4.51 9.85 -2.32
CA TRP A 287 4.47 11.11 -1.57
C TRP A 287 3.61 11.01 -0.31
N SER A 288 2.58 10.19 -0.31
CA SER A 288 1.81 9.90 0.92
C SER A 288 2.70 9.27 2.00
N SER A 289 3.63 8.39 1.63
CA SER A 289 4.60 7.84 2.59
C SER A 289 5.57 8.89 3.14
N HIS A 290 5.84 9.95 2.38
CA HIS A 290 6.59 11.11 2.88
C HIS A 290 5.75 11.98 3.83
N TYR A 291 4.44 12.08 3.62
CA TYR A 291 3.55 12.82 4.52
C TYR A 291 3.43 12.13 5.89
N ASP A 292 3.13 10.83 5.90
CA ASP A 292 3.07 10.04 7.14
C ASP A 292 4.37 10.17 7.92
N PHE A 293 5.48 10.09 7.21
CA PHE A 293 6.81 10.23 7.77
C PHE A 293 7.12 11.63 8.35
N VAL A 294 6.66 12.70 7.70
CA VAL A 294 6.76 14.07 8.24
C VAL A 294 5.92 14.22 9.51
N CYS A 295 4.71 13.65 9.52
CA CYS A 295 3.86 13.62 10.72
C CYS A 295 4.53 12.84 11.86
N ASP A 296 5.04 11.65 11.58
CA ASP A 296 5.77 10.81 12.54
C ASP A 296 6.95 11.56 13.16
N LEU A 297 7.73 12.28 12.34
CA LEU A 297 8.88 13.05 12.86
C LEU A 297 8.44 14.17 13.81
N ILE A 298 7.36 14.88 13.50
CA ILE A 298 6.81 15.93 14.38
C ILE A 298 6.33 15.31 15.69
N GLU A 299 5.65 14.18 15.64
CA GLU A 299 5.16 13.48 16.82
C GLU A 299 6.28 12.87 17.67
N MET A 300 7.36 12.43 17.04
CA MET A 300 8.50 11.77 17.69
C MET A 300 9.70 12.70 17.92
N TYR A 301 9.52 14.02 17.73
CA TYR A 301 10.63 14.97 17.66
C TYR A 301 11.58 14.90 18.87
N ASP A 302 11.03 14.94 20.08
CA ASP A 302 11.81 14.86 21.33
C ASP A 302 12.53 13.52 21.46
N ALA A 303 11.84 12.41 21.15
CA ALA A 303 12.43 11.08 21.20
C ALA A 303 13.60 10.94 20.21
N VAL A 304 13.46 11.51 19.01
CA VAL A 304 14.52 11.58 18.01
C VAL A 304 15.71 12.40 18.52
N CYS A 305 15.47 13.56 19.14
CA CYS A 305 16.52 14.39 19.73
C CYS A 305 17.29 13.63 20.82
N ILE A 306 16.58 12.98 21.75
CA ILE A 306 17.18 12.18 22.84
C ILE A 306 18.07 11.07 22.28
N VAL A 307 17.59 10.31 21.29
CA VAL A 307 18.37 9.23 20.68
C VAL A 307 19.62 9.76 19.97
N LEU A 308 19.49 10.85 19.21
CA LEU A 308 20.63 11.47 18.53
C LEU A 308 21.66 12.01 19.53
N GLU A 309 21.23 12.60 20.63
CA GLU A 309 22.09 13.10 21.70
C GLU A 309 22.84 11.96 22.40
N ASN A 310 22.14 10.89 22.75
CA ASN A 310 22.77 9.70 23.33
C ASN A 310 23.82 9.09 22.38
N ILE A 311 23.53 9.01 21.08
CA ILE A 311 24.49 8.48 20.10
C ILE A 311 25.67 9.43 19.89
N LYS A 312 25.46 10.74 19.97
CA LYS A 312 26.52 11.74 19.87
C LYS A 312 27.55 11.56 21.00
N GLU A 313 27.11 11.28 22.23
CA GLU A 313 27.99 11.08 23.39
C GLU A 313 28.57 9.65 23.44
N ASP A 314 27.72 8.62 23.29
CA ASP A 314 28.07 7.21 23.57
C ASP A 314 28.29 6.36 22.30
N GLY A 315 28.27 6.97 21.12
CA GLY A 315 28.38 6.25 19.84
C GLY A 315 29.67 5.42 19.75
N SER A 316 29.55 4.18 19.26
CA SER A 316 30.65 3.21 19.24
C SER A 316 31.82 3.58 18.31
N THR A 317 31.58 4.41 17.30
CA THR A 317 32.60 4.86 16.34
C THR A 317 32.57 6.37 16.16
N GLY A 318 33.72 6.96 15.79
CA GLY A 318 33.81 8.39 15.50
C GLY A 318 32.89 8.85 14.36
N SER A 319 32.74 8.01 13.31
CA SER A 319 31.81 8.28 12.20
C SER A 319 30.37 8.36 12.68
N LEU A 320 29.94 7.40 13.51
CA LEU A 320 28.58 7.38 14.04
C LEU A 320 28.29 8.58 14.94
N ARG A 321 29.22 8.95 15.82
CA ARG A 321 29.09 10.17 16.64
C ARG A 321 29.02 11.42 15.77
N GLY A 322 29.82 11.49 14.69
CA GLY A 322 29.78 12.59 13.72
C GLY A 322 28.46 12.70 12.98
N GLU A 323 27.92 11.58 12.48
CA GLU A 323 26.61 11.53 11.82
C GLU A 323 25.47 11.93 12.76
N ALA A 324 25.48 11.42 14.00
CA ALA A 324 24.49 11.78 15.03
C ALA A 324 24.59 13.25 15.43
N THR A 325 25.81 13.80 15.56
CA THR A 325 26.04 15.24 15.81
C THR A 325 25.48 16.08 14.66
N GLY A 326 25.75 15.70 13.41
CA GLY A 326 25.22 16.38 12.23
C GLY A 326 23.69 16.35 12.21
N GLY A 327 23.09 15.19 12.48
CA GLY A 327 21.63 15.02 12.57
C GLY A 327 21.00 15.85 13.69
N TYR A 328 21.60 15.83 14.89
CA TYR A 328 21.13 16.60 16.05
C TYR A 328 21.20 18.11 15.79
N ASN A 329 22.28 18.59 15.18
CA ASN A 329 22.40 19.99 14.84
C ASN A 329 21.41 20.39 13.75
N ALA A 330 21.22 19.55 12.73
CA ALA A 330 20.28 19.83 11.63
C ALA A 330 18.83 19.92 12.12
N ILE A 331 18.37 18.94 12.93
CA ILE A 331 16.96 18.91 13.39
C ILE A 331 16.61 20.11 14.27
N ARG A 332 17.60 20.66 15.01
CA ARG A 332 17.45 21.85 15.86
C ARG A 332 17.62 23.18 15.13
N GLN A 333 17.84 23.20 13.82
CA GLN A 333 17.88 24.45 13.06
C GLN A 333 16.47 24.95 12.75
N PHE A 334 16.24 26.26 12.89
CA PHE A 334 14.98 26.89 12.50
C PHE A 334 14.59 26.56 11.06
N GLU A 335 15.53 26.58 10.11
CA GLU A 335 15.25 26.25 8.71
C GLU A 335 14.68 24.83 8.55
N PHE A 336 15.22 23.85 9.29
CA PHE A 336 14.72 22.48 9.27
C PHE A 336 13.30 22.40 9.81
N VAL A 337 13.03 23.01 10.97
CA VAL A 337 11.68 23.04 11.58
C VAL A 337 10.68 23.77 10.70
N PHE A 338 11.08 24.89 10.11
CA PHE A 338 10.24 25.66 9.20
C PHE A 338 9.82 24.81 8.00
N ILE A 339 10.77 24.10 7.36
CA ILE A 339 10.47 23.22 6.22
C ILE A 339 9.63 22.02 6.67
N LEU A 340 9.92 21.43 7.83
CA LEU A 340 9.17 20.31 8.40
C LEU A 340 7.69 20.67 8.52
N HIS A 341 7.38 21.82 9.13
CA HIS A 341 6.01 22.30 9.28
C HIS A 341 5.39 22.74 7.95
N LEU A 342 6.17 23.37 7.05
CA LEU A 342 5.67 23.78 5.73
C LEU A 342 5.25 22.56 4.91
N LEU A 343 6.08 21.52 4.91
CA LEU A 343 5.78 20.25 4.24
C LEU A 343 4.57 19.59 4.89
N LYS A 344 4.43 19.58 6.22
CA LYS A 344 3.23 19.05 6.89
C LYS A 344 1.95 19.68 6.34
N GLU A 345 1.88 21.00 6.23
CA GLU A 345 0.69 21.71 5.76
C GLU A 345 0.42 21.45 4.26
N ILE A 346 1.44 21.58 3.42
CA ILE A 346 1.28 21.36 1.96
C ILE A 346 0.95 19.90 1.66
N MET A 347 1.71 18.97 2.25
CA MET A 347 1.54 17.54 2.04
C MET A 347 0.18 17.08 2.55
N GLY A 348 -0.28 17.57 3.71
CA GLY A 348 -1.61 17.23 4.22
C GLY A 348 -2.75 17.63 3.29
N LEU A 349 -2.66 18.82 2.67
CA LEU A 349 -3.64 19.25 1.66
C LEU A 349 -3.60 18.35 0.41
N THR A 350 -2.40 17.98 -0.04
CA THR A 350 -2.24 17.14 -1.22
C THR A 350 -2.57 15.67 -0.96
N ASP A 351 -2.41 15.19 0.28
CA ASP A 351 -2.77 13.82 0.68
C ASP A 351 -4.28 13.63 0.66
N ILE A 352 -5.05 14.64 1.11
CA ILE A 352 -6.51 14.63 0.97
C ILE A 352 -6.90 14.44 -0.50
N LEU A 353 -6.34 15.25 -1.41
CA LEU A 353 -6.59 15.10 -2.84
C LEU A 353 -6.19 13.72 -3.35
N TYR A 354 -5.00 13.24 -2.98
CA TYR A 354 -4.50 11.92 -3.37
C TYR A 354 -5.46 10.79 -2.97
N ARG A 355 -5.98 10.81 -1.74
CA ARG A 355 -6.92 9.80 -1.22
C ARG A 355 -8.28 9.87 -1.90
N GLU A 356 -8.81 11.08 -2.13
CA GLU A 356 -10.08 11.27 -2.85
C GLU A 356 -9.99 10.78 -4.31
N LEU A 357 -8.86 11.03 -4.99
CA LEU A 357 -8.64 10.57 -6.37
C LEU A 357 -8.62 9.03 -6.51
N GLN A 358 -8.38 8.30 -5.42
CA GLN A 358 -8.40 6.83 -5.39
C GLN A 358 -9.76 6.24 -5.02
N HIS A 359 -10.75 7.07 -4.70
CA HIS A 359 -12.05 6.56 -4.28
C HIS A 359 -12.78 5.90 -5.46
N LYS A 360 -13.42 4.74 -5.23
CA LYS A 360 -14.07 3.96 -6.29
C LYS A 360 -15.23 4.69 -6.97
N SER A 361 -15.92 5.55 -6.24
CA SER A 361 -17.04 6.35 -6.75
C SER A 361 -16.57 7.60 -7.52
N GLN A 362 -15.27 7.81 -7.65
CA GLN A 362 -14.75 9.04 -8.23
C GLN A 362 -15.03 9.11 -9.73
N ASP A 363 -15.54 10.26 -10.19
CA ASP A 363 -15.69 10.61 -11.60
C ASP A 363 -14.80 11.80 -11.98
N ILE A 364 -14.70 12.05 -13.28
CA ILE A 364 -13.82 13.09 -13.84
C ILE A 364 -14.22 14.50 -13.40
N VAL A 365 -15.52 14.79 -13.30
CA VAL A 365 -16.01 16.13 -12.93
C VAL A 365 -15.69 16.39 -11.46
N ASN A 366 -15.96 15.42 -10.59
CA ASN A 366 -15.60 15.52 -9.18
C ASN A 366 -14.08 15.63 -9.02
N ALA A 367 -13.28 14.87 -9.79
CA ALA A 367 -11.82 14.92 -9.72
C ALA A 367 -11.30 16.31 -10.08
N MET A 368 -11.83 16.92 -11.14
CA MET A 368 -11.46 18.27 -11.54
C MET A 368 -11.87 19.33 -10.51
N ASN A 369 -13.03 19.18 -9.87
CA ASN A 369 -13.46 20.06 -8.78
C ASN A 369 -12.56 19.95 -7.54
N LEU A 370 -12.15 18.73 -7.17
CA LEU A 370 -11.20 18.49 -6.08
C LEU A 370 -9.85 19.15 -6.39
N VAL A 371 -9.31 18.96 -7.59
CA VAL A 371 -8.07 19.62 -8.03
C VAL A 371 -8.20 21.14 -7.96
N GLY A 372 -9.31 21.71 -8.43
CA GLY A 372 -9.59 23.14 -8.34
C GLY A 372 -9.62 23.63 -6.89
N THR A 373 -10.36 22.92 -6.02
CA THR A 373 -10.47 23.24 -4.59
C THR A 373 -9.12 23.18 -3.89
N THR A 374 -8.32 22.13 -4.14
CA THR A 374 -6.97 22.00 -3.56
C THR A 374 -6.06 23.15 -4.03
N LYS A 375 -6.13 23.54 -5.31
CA LYS A 375 -5.39 24.71 -5.81
C LYS A 375 -5.80 26.00 -5.11
N ASP A 376 -7.09 26.21 -4.89
CA ASP A 376 -7.60 27.40 -4.20
C ASP A 376 -7.14 27.44 -2.74
N VAL A 377 -7.16 26.29 -2.05
CA VAL A 377 -6.69 26.19 -0.65
C VAL A 377 -5.18 26.44 -0.56
N LEU A 378 -4.38 25.86 -1.46
CA LEU A 378 -2.95 26.14 -1.56
C LEU A 378 -2.67 27.61 -1.88
N GLY A 379 -3.49 28.22 -2.75
CA GLY A 379 -3.43 29.65 -3.06
C GLY A 379 -3.73 30.53 -1.84
N LYS A 380 -4.75 30.19 -1.05
CA LYS A 380 -5.09 30.88 0.20
C LYS A 380 -3.97 30.74 1.24
N LEU A 381 -3.39 29.54 1.39
CA LEU A 381 -2.25 29.31 2.28
C LEU A 381 -1.08 30.21 1.88
N ARG A 382 -0.77 30.31 0.57
CA ARG A 382 0.31 31.13 0.04
C ARG A 382 0.12 32.63 0.25
N LEU A 383 -1.11 33.14 0.15
CA LEU A 383 -1.38 34.58 0.22
C LEU A 383 -1.65 35.05 1.65
N ASN A 384 -2.45 34.30 2.41
CA ASN A 384 -3.01 34.75 3.69
C ASN A 384 -2.67 33.81 4.86
N GLY A 385 -2.02 32.66 4.60
CA GLY A 385 -1.79 31.64 5.62
C GLY A 385 -0.52 31.84 6.47
N TRP A 386 0.34 32.80 6.13
CA TRP A 386 1.65 32.96 6.75
C TRP A 386 1.59 33.27 8.24
N GLU A 387 0.70 34.14 8.70
CA GLU A 387 0.64 34.52 10.12
C GLU A 387 0.30 33.32 11.01
N THR A 388 -0.74 32.57 10.65
CA THR A 388 -1.12 31.34 11.36
C THR A 388 -0.02 30.27 11.26
N PHE A 389 0.60 30.13 10.10
CA PHE A 389 1.69 29.19 9.89
C PHE A 389 2.91 29.51 10.76
N ILE A 390 3.38 30.76 10.74
CA ILE A 390 4.51 31.22 11.55
C ILE A 390 4.20 31.08 13.04
N GLY A 391 2.96 31.36 13.48
CA GLY A 391 2.56 31.12 14.87
C GLY A 391 2.68 29.66 15.30
N LYS A 392 2.36 28.69 14.42
CA LYS A 392 2.57 27.26 14.69
C LYS A 392 4.06 26.91 14.80
N VAL A 393 4.90 27.47 13.92
CA VAL A 393 6.35 27.26 13.93
C VAL A 393 6.99 27.88 15.18
N ASP A 394 6.60 29.10 15.55
CA ASP A 394 7.07 29.79 16.77
C ASP A 394 6.71 29.00 18.03
N LEU A 395 5.48 28.50 18.14
CA LEU A 395 5.08 27.65 19.26
C LEU A 395 5.95 26.39 19.38
N PHE A 396 6.23 25.75 18.24
CA PHE A 396 7.10 24.57 18.20
C PHE A 396 8.54 24.94 18.58
N CYS A 397 9.10 25.99 18.00
CA CYS A 397 10.46 26.44 18.30
C CYS A 397 10.64 26.79 19.79
N ARG A 398 9.67 27.48 20.40
CA ARG A 398 9.71 27.78 21.85
C ARG A 398 9.60 26.53 22.71
N LYS A 399 8.79 25.55 22.31
CA LYS A 399 8.65 24.29 23.04
C LYS A 399 9.97 23.50 23.09
N HIS A 400 10.79 23.60 22.04
CA HIS A 400 12.00 22.80 21.87
C HIS A 400 13.32 23.61 21.99
N ASP A 401 13.25 24.84 22.54
CA ASP A 401 14.40 25.75 22.67
C ASP A 401 15.20 25.91 21.37
N ILE A 402 14.51 26.32 20.30
CA ILE A 402 15.08 26.57 18.98
C ILE A 402 15.00 28.06 18.68
N ASP A 403 16.16 28.65 18.38
CA ASP A 403 16.26 30.08 18.06
C ASP A 403 15.58 30.39 16.73
N MET A 404 14.49 31.16 16.80
CA MET A 404 13.81 31.70 15.63
C MET A 404 14.45 33.03 15.22
N PRO A 405 14.83 33.22 13.94
CA PRO A 405 15.40 34.47 13.49
C PRO A 405 14.36 35.59 13.55
N ASP A 406 14.80 36.81 13.88
CA ASP A 406 13.91 37.99 13.85
C ASP A 406 13.36 38.17 12.43
N MET A 407 12.04 38.01 12.29
CA MET A 407 11.33 38.10 11.02
C MET A 407 11.13 39.56 10.57
N ASN A 408 11.32 40.53 11.47
CA ASN A 408 11.28 41.95 11.17
C ASN A 408 12.66 42.52 10.78
N ALA A 409 13.74 41.74 10.96
CA ALA A 409 15.08 42.16 10.57
C ALA A 409 15.17 42.36 9.04
N GLN A 410 15.85 43.44 8.63
CA GLN A 410 16.06 43.72 7.21
C GLN A 410 16.80 42.56 6.53
N TYR A 411 16.21 42.05 5.44
CA TYR A 411 16.83 41.02 4.62
C TYR A 411 18.07 41.61 3.91
N LYS A 412 19.27 41.17 4.32
CA LYS A 412 20.53 41.47 3.63
C LYS A 412 20.93 40.25 2.82
N VAL A 413 20.98 40.40 1.49
CA VAL A 413 21.50 39.34 0.61
C VAL A 413 23.01 39.19 0.87
N GLY A 414 23.44 37.99 1.27
CA GLY A 414 24.86 37.58 1.23
C GLY A 414 25.50 37.17 2.55
N THR A 415 24.90 37.49 3.70
CA THR A 415 25.33 36.97 5.00
C THR A 415 24.09 36.84 5.89
N GLY A 416 24.01 35.76 6.67
CA GLY A 416 22.88 35.49 7.57
C GLY A 416 22.48 36.74 8.37
N ARG A 417 21.17 36.86 8.65
CA ARG A 417 20.58 38.00 9.36
C ARG A 417 21.47 38.38 10.52
N SER A 418 21.94 39.63 10.52
CA SER A 418 22.78 40.19 11.59
C SER A 418 21.96 40.11 12.88
N CYS A 419 22.50 39.43 13.90
CA CYS A 419 21.92 39.36 15.24
C CYS A 419 21.69 40.75 15.83
#